data_AF-A0A6N7HKV1-F1
#
_entry.id   AF-A0A6N7HKV1-F1
#
_cell.length_a   1.000
_cell.length_b   1.000
_cell.length_c   1.000
_cell.angle_alpha   90.00
_cell.angle_beta   90.00
_cell.angle_gamma   90.00
#
_symmetry.space_group_name_H-M   'P 1'
#
loop_
_entity.id
_entity.type
_entity.pdbx_description
1 polymer ?
#
loop_
_entity_poly.entity_id
_entity_poly.type
_entity_poly.pdbx_seq_one_letter_code
_entity_poly.pdbx_strand_id
1 'polypeptide(L)'
;MQQSHLRSALSAMGIGVSATPILPGQRALLLSRHTPGDNPRGGSRLRPAGKTLSSLTGILVMVALLWFLLNFVYAPSCGRFACSYVPSWLPQAQADSGDACPDDITAAATDAAWAAERGETIKDAKLTTGLYYDPDGTQHRITSGHEEISDRIEALLRSSGKVSFPPVGRHPAITHVETKIAMIMRETEVTTVVAVINNEEGPCPGPFSCQAVLGVVLPAGYTLTVWWPGMNKPATFTGQEA
;
A
#
# COMPACT_ATOMS: atom_id res chain seq x y z
N MET A 1 -44.20 -23.49 -10.31
CA MET A 1 -44.91 -22.64 -9.32
C MET A 1 -44.76 -23.25 -7.95
N GLN A 2 -43.81 -22.77 -7.15
CA GLN A 2 -43.83 -22.96 -5.69
C GLN A 2 -42.96 -21.88 -5.04
N GLN A 3 -43.63 -21.01 -4.27
CA GLN A 3 -43.07 -19.90 -3.50
C GLN A 3 -42.51 -20.40 -2.15
N SER A 4 -41.84 -19.47 -1.45
CA SER A 4 -41.57 -19.41 0.00
C SER A 4 -40.15 -19.88 0.42
N HIS A 5 -39.37 -19.22 1.28
CA HIS A 5 -39.60 -18.15 2.27
C HIS A 5 -38.36 -17.26 2.46
N LEU A 6 -38.63 -15.96 2.71
CA LEU A 6 -37.74 -14.98 3.36
C LEU A 6 -37.37 -15.39 4.78
N ARG A 7 -36.09 -15.22 5.17
CA ARG A 7 -35.71 -14.79 6.53
C ARG A 7 -34.48 -13.90 6.48
N SER A 8 -34.71 -12.62 6.73
CA SER A 8 -33.73 -11.61 7.11
C SER A 8 -33.12 -11.95 8.47
N ALA A 9 -31.81 -11.73 8.63
CA ALA A 9 -31.17 -11.53 9.91
C ALA A 9 -30.27 -10.29 9.82
N LEU A 10 -30.78 -9.16 10.31
CA LEU A 10 -29.96 -8.01 10.68
C LEU A 10 -29.15 -8.40 11.92
N SER A 11 -27.82 -8.33 11.84
CA SER A 11 -26.96 -8.21 13.02
C SER A 11 -26.45 -6.77 13.11
N ALA A 12 -26.94 -6.08 14.14
CA ALA A 12 -26.39 -4.84 14.65
C ALA A 12 -25.36 -5.15 15.75
N MET A 13 -24.59 -4.11 16.12
CA MET A 13 -23.60 -4.00 17.22
C MET A 13 -22.14 -4.27 16.78
N GLY A 14 -21.16 -3.43 17.10
CA GLY A 14 -21.16 -2.25 17.96
C GLY A 14 -19.90 -1.40 17.73
N ILE A 15 -20.07 -0.09 17.87
CA ILE A 15 -19.02 0.92 17.77
C ILE A 15 -18.27 0.94 19.11
N GLY A 16 -17.03 0.45 19.12
CA GLY A 16 -16.12 0.54 20.26
C GLY A 16 -15.50 1.93 20.33
N VAL A 17 -16.02 2.77 21.23
CA VAL A 17 -15.40 4.05 21.61
C VAL A 17 -14.22 3.76 22.53
N SER A 18 -13.01 4.01 22.05
CA SER A 18 -11.79 3.92 22.86
C SER A 18 -11.57 5.22 23.62
N ALA A 19 -11.76 5.19 24.94
CA ALA A 19 -11.55 6.31 25.85
C ALA A 19 -10.10 6.36 26.32
N THR A 20 -9.41 7.46 26.03
CA THR A 20 -8.06 7.77 26.51
C THR A 20 -8.10 8.13 28.01
N PRO A 21 -7.23 7.56 28.86
CA PRO A 21 -7.17 7.94 30.27
C PRO A 21 -6.48 9.30 30.48
N ILE A 22 -7.15 10.16 31.24
CA ILE A 22 -6.67 11.44 31.76
C ILE A 22 -5.85 11.17 33.03
N LEU A 23 -4.58 11.59 33.03
CA LEU A 23 -3.73 11.54 34.22
C LEU A 23 -4.06 12.70 35.18
N PRO A 24 -4.23 12.42 36.50
CA PRO A 24 -4.43 13.44 37.51
C PRO A 24 -3.10 13.82 38.18
N GLY A 25 -2.96 15.11 38.51
CA GLY A 25 -2.03 15.55 39.55
C GLY A 25 -0.99 16.58 39.09
N GLN A 26 -1.23 17.84 39.43
CA GLN A 26 -0.48 18.50 40.50
C GLN A 26 -1.04 19.90 40.75
N ARG A 27 -1.58 20.08 41.95
CA ARG A 27 -2.00 21.35 42.53
C ARG A 27 -0.96 21.75 43.59
N ALA A 28 -0.67 23.05 43.60
CA ALA A 28 -0.43 23.91 44.76
C ALA A 28 0.93 23.87 45.49
N LEU A 29 1.58 25.04 45.51
CA LEU A 29 2.27 25.66 46.65
C LEU A 29 2.41 27.17 46.33
N LEU A 30 1.48 28.05 46.72
CA LEU A 30 1.34 28.76 48.01
C LEU A 30 2.54 29.64 48.41
N LEU A 31 2.30 30.96 48.26
CA LEU A 31 2.73 32.13 49.05
C LEU A 31 4.15 32.20 49.66
N SER A 32 4.83 33.32 49.38
CA SER A 32 5.53 34.08 50.42
C SER A 32 5.53 35.59 50.16
N ARG A 33 5.42 36.31 51.27
CA ARG A 33 5.08 37.74 51.41
C ARG A 33 6.27 38.69 51.22
N HIS A 34 5.89 39.89 50.77
CA HIS A 34 6.39 41.25 51.05
C HIS A 34 7.44 41.48 52.17
N THR A 35 8.41 42.37 51.91
CA THR A 35 8.65 43.59 52.71
C THR A 35 9.36 44.68 51.87
N PRO A 36 9.15 45.99 52.18
CA PRO A 36 9.75 47.13 51.48
C PRO A 36 10.96 47.73 52.23
N GLY A 37 11.82 48.45 51.50
CA GLY A 37 12.91 49.25 52.07
C GLY A 37 13.53 50.21 51.05
N ASP A 38 13.33 51.51 51.27
CA ASP A 38 13.87 52.66 50.53
C ASP A 38 15.40 52.80 50.67
N ASN A 39 16.09 53.36 49.66
CA ASN A 39 16.58 54.76 49.58
C ASN A 39 17.68 54.94 48.47
N PRO A 40 18.19 56.15 48.14
CA PRO A 40 18.28 56.58 46.74
C PRO A 40 19.72 56.97 46.32
N ARG A 41 19.79 57.49 45.08
CA ARG A 41 20.87 58.29 44.44
C ARG A 41 21.95 57.51 43.70
N GLY A 42 21.96 57.78 42.39
CA GLY A 42 23.19 58.07 41.66
C GLY A 42 23.54 57.05 40.60
N GLY A 43 23.46 57.46 39.33
CA GLY A 43 24.21 56.79 38.25
C GLY A 43 23.41 56.61 36.96
N SER A 44 23.50 57.59 36.08
CA SER A 44 23.19 57.46 34.66
C SER A 44 23.95 56.27 34.07
N ARG A 45 23.27 55.30 33.43
CA ARG A 45 23.79 54.53 32.28
C ARG A 45 22.73 53.58 31.66
N LEU A 46 22.43 53.88 30.40
CA LEU A 46 22.06 53.00 29.28
C LEU A 46 20.91 51.99 29.47
N ARG A 47 19.77 52.31 28.83
CA ARG A 47 18.67 51.37 28.58
C ARG A 47 19.15 50.22 27.68
N PRO A 48 19.07 48.94 28.12
CA PRO A 48 19.23 47.82 27.20
C PRO A 48 17.98 47.71 26.32
N ALA A 49 18.19 47.64 25.01
CA ALA A 49 17.16 47.41 24.00
C ALA A 49 16.60 45.98 24.14
N GLY A 50 15.64 45.79 25.04
CA GLY A 50 14.93 44.53 25.22
C GLY A 50 13.81 44.36 24.19
N LYS A 51 14.14 44.03 22.94
CA LYS A 51 13.16 43.59 21.92
C LYS A 51 13.80 42.67 20.87
N THR A 52 14.06 41.41 21.21
CA THR A 52 14.43 40.40 20.18
C THR A 52 13.91 38.97 20.43
N LEU A 53 13.34 38.66 21.60
CA LEU A 53 12.83 37.30 21.87
C LEU A 53 11.53 36.95 21.13
N SER A 54 10.72 37.95 20.74
CA SER A 54 9.48 37.71 20.00
C SER A 54 9.68 37.40 18.50
N SER A 55 10.89 37.62 17.98
CA SER A 55 11.18 37.44 16.54
C SER A 55 11.62 36.01 16.21
N LEU A 56 12.25 35.30 17.14
CA LEU A 56 12.80 33.97 16.91
C LEU A 56 11.71 32.89 16.83
N THR A 57 10.68 32.99 17.67
CA THR A 57 9.54 32.08 17.64
C THR A 57 8.74 32.20 16.34
N GLY A 58 8.57 33.41 15.81
CA GLY A 58 7.92 33.63 14.52
C GLY A 58 8.66 32.99 13.34
N ILE A 59 10.00 33.08 13.33
CA ILE A 59 10.82 32.46 12.28
C ILE A 59 10.71 30.93 12.34
N LEU A 60 10.76 30.33 13.54
CA LEU A 60 10.62 28.87 13.68
C LEU A 60 9.27 28.35 13.20
N VAL A 61 8.18 29.06 13.49
CA VAL A 61 6.84 28.69 13.00
C VAL A 61 6.77 28.80 11.47
N MET A 62 7.32 29.87 10.88
CA MET A 62 7.34 30.01 9.42
C MET A 62 8.21 28.95 8.74
N VAL A 63 9.35 28.58 9.33
CA VAL A 63 10.19 27.48 8.84
C VAL A 63 9.47 26.15 8.94
N ALA A 64 8.77 25.87 10.05
CA ALA A 64 8.01 24.64 10.23
C ALA A 64 6.82 24.54 9.26
N LEU A 65 6.08 25.63 9.06
CA LEU A 65 4.98 25.70 8.09
C LEU A 65 5.49 25.56 6.66
N LEU A 66 6.60 26.22 6.31
CA LEU A 66 7.21 26.11 4.99
C LEU A 66 7.72 24.69 4.76
N TRP A 67 8.36 24.06 5.76
CA TRP A 67 8.78 22.66 5.69
C TRP A 67 7.58 21.73 5.51
N PHE A 68 6.49 21.94 6.25
CA PHE A 68 5.26 21.17 6.10
C PHE A 68 4.63 21.37 4.71
N LEU A 69 4.51 22.61 4.23
CA LEU A 69 3.97 22.88 2.89
C LEU A 69 4.84 22.27 1.80
N LEU A 70 6.16 22.37 1.89
CA LEU A 70 7.08 21.81 0.89
C LEU A 70 7.12 20.28 0.91
N ASN A 71 6.99 19.63 2.06
CA ASN A 71 7.05 18.16 2.15
C ASN A 71 5.69 17.47 2.01
N PHE A 72 4.60 18.10 2.46
CA PHE A 72 3.27 17.48 2.50
C PHE A 72 2.28 18.04 1.46
N VAL A 73 2.42 19.30 1.04
CA VAL A 73 1.44 19.95 0.14
C VAL A 73 1.99 20.15 -1.28
N TYR A 74 3.29 20.44 -1.39
CA TYR A 74 3.94 20.85 -2.64
C TYR A 74 4.98 19.86 -3.17
N ALA A 75 5.20 18.73 -2.49
CA ALA A 75 5.80 17.58 -3.16
C ALA A 75 4.76 17.12 -4.20
N PRO A 76 4.98 17.35 -5.51
CA PRO A 76 4.16 16.70 -6.51
C PRO A 76 4.33 15.21 -6.23
N SER A 77 3.23 14.52 -5.99
CA SER A 77 3.21 13.08 -5.99
C SER A 77 3.67 12.65 -7.38
N CYS A 78 4.97 12.41 -7.56
CA CYS A 78 5.38 11.41 -8.52
C CYS A 78 4.48 10.21 -8.23
N GLY A 79 3.67 9.81 -9.22
CA GLY A 79 2.58 8.86 -9.02
C GLY A 79 3.04 7.67 -8.20
N ARG A 80 2.13 7.08 -7.42
CA ARG A 80 2.43 6.00 -6.47
C ARG A 80 3.17 4.79 -7.09
N PHE A 81 3.31 4.76 -8.42
CA PHE A 81 4.02 3.79 -9.25
C PHE A 81 5.30 4.34 -9.91
N ALA A 82 5.99 5.30 -9.28
CA ALA A 82 7.14 6.02 -9.85
C ALA A 82 8.24 5.08 -10.40
N CYS A 83 8.68 5.35 -11.64
CA CYS A 83 9.66 4.57 -12.39
C CYS A 83 11.11 4.90 -12.01
N SER A 84 11.34 5.98 -11.25
CA SER A 84 12.65 6.31 -10.71
C SER A 84 12.56 7.14 -9.43
N TYR A 85 13.48 6.92 -8.51
CA TYR A 85 13.64 7.69 -7.27
C TYR A 85 14.32 9.04 -7.57
N VAL A 86 13.73 9.86 -8.43
CA VAL A 86 14.22 11.23 -8.64
C VAL A 86 13.48 12.13 -7.64
N PRO A 87 14.20 12.82 -6.73
CA PRO A 87 13.56 13.69 -5.75
C PRO A 87 12.88 14.87 -6.45
N SER A 88 11.66 15.17 -6.02
CA SER A 88 10.72 16.09 -6.67
C SER A 88 11.17 17.56 -6.80
N TRP A 89 12.24 17.96 -6.11
CA TRP A 89 12.79 19.32 -6.17
C TRP A 89 13.71 19.59 -7.37
N LEU A 90 14.05 18.57 -8.17
CA LEU A 90 14.77 18.73 -9.41
C LEU A 90 13.75 19.07 -10.50
N PRO A 91 13.85 20.24 -11.16
CA PRO A 91 12.96 20.56 -12.28
C PRO A 91 13.21 19.56 -13.41
N GLN A 92 12.35 18.54 -13.49
CA GLN A 92 12.28 17.70 -14.67
C GLN A 92 11.54 18.50 -15.73
N ALA A 93 12.25 18.84 -16.81
CA ALA A 93 11.59 19.26 -18.02
C ALA A 93 10.63 18.13 -18.41
N GLN A 94 9.33 18.39 -18.34
CA GLN A 94 8.28 17.55 -18.92
C GLN A 94 8.43 17.66 -20.44
N ALA A 95 9.52 17.09 -20.97
CA ALA A 95 9.52 16.69 -22.36
C ALA A 95 8.52 15.56 -22.44
N ASP A 96 7.63 15.65 -23.41
CA ASP A 96 6.64 14.67 -23.84
C ASP A 96 7.34 13.40 -24.40
N SER A 97 8.38 12.91 -23.71
CA SER A 97 8.87 11.56 -23.88
C SER A 97 7.84 10.68 -23.19
N GLY A 98 7.34 9.64 -23.85
CA GLY A 98 6.30 8.75 -23.34
C GLY A 98 6.71 7.89 -22.13
N ASP A 99 7.42 8.47 -21.17
CA ASP A 99 8.00 7.90 -19.95
C ASP A 99 7.17 8.26 -18.70
N ALA A 100 5.92 8.70 -18.88
CA ALA A 100 5.03 8.99 -17.77
C ALA A 100 4.62 7.69 -17.07
N CYS A 101 5.09 7.50 -15.85
CA CYS A 101 4.67 6.38 -15.01
C CYS A 101 3.17 6.42 -14.78
N PRO A 102 2.51 5.26 -14.65
CA PRO A 102 1.09 5.22 -14.39
C PRO A 102 0.75 5.92 -13.06
N ASP A 103 -0.26 6.79 -13.08
CA ASP A 103 -0.68 7.54 -11.89
C ASP A 103 -1.48 6.68 -10.90
N ASP A 104 -2.11 5.61 -11.38
CA ASP A 104 -2.92 4.69 -10.60
C ASP A 104 -2.83 3.23 -11.09
N ILE A 105 -3.47 2.32 -10.35
CA ILE A 105 -3.45 0.88 -10.64
C ILE A 105 -4.15 0.53 -11.97
N THR A 106 -5.11 1.34 -12.42
CA THR A 106 -5.84 1.12 -13.68
C THR A 106 -4.97 1.51 -14.87
N ALA A 107 -4.24 2.62 -14.76
CA ALA A 107 -3.21 2.99 -15.73
C ALA A 107 -2.13 1.90 -15.82
N ALA A 108 -1.60 1.45 -14.67
CA ALA A 108 -0.60 0.38 -14.60
C ALA A 108 -1.10 -0.96 -15.19
N ALA A 109 -2.39 -1.26 -15.05
CA ALA A 109 -3.02 -2.44 -15.63
C ALA A 109 -3.04 -2.44 -17.17
N THR A 110 -2.81 -1.28 -17.82
CA THR A 110 -2.84 -1.14 -19.28
C THR A 110 -1.51 -0.68 -19.89
N ASP A 111 -0.51 -0.38 -19.05
CA ASP A 111 0.79 0.14 -19.47
C ASP A 111 1.82 -0.97 -19.65
N ALA A 112 2.00 -1.41 -20.90
CA ALA A 112 2.98 -2.44 -21.26
C ALA A 112 4.44 -1.97 -21.09
N ALA A 113 4.71 -0.67 -21.27
CA ALA A 113 6.07 -0.13 -21.17
C ALA A 113 6.53 -0.11 -19.72
N TRP A 114 5.67 0.38 -18.82
CA TRP A 114 5.89 0.29 -17.38
C TRP A 114 6.07 -1.16 -16.94
N ALA A 115 5.21 -2.08 -17.38
CA ALA A 115 5.31 -3.48 -16.99
C ALA A 115 6.62 -4.12 -17.45
N ALA A 116 7.08 -3.83 -18.68
CA ALA A 116 8.36 -4.30 -19.20
C ALA A 116 9.53 -3.78 -18.35
N GLU A 117 9.53 -2.48 -18.02
CA GLU A 117 10.56 -1.87 -17.17
C GLU A 117 10.64 -2.52 -15.78
N ARG A 118 9.49 -2.83 -15.17
CA ARG A 118 9.43 -3.57 -13.90
C ARG A 118 9.94 -5.00 -14.06
N GLY A 119 9.60 -5.67 -15.17
CA GLY A 119 10.05 -7.02 -15.51
C GLY A 119 11.58 -7.12 -15.61
N GLU A 120 12.25 -6.09 -16.12
CA GLU A 120 13.72 -6.03 -16.20
C GLU A 120 14.40 -6.16 -14.83
N THR A 121 13.75 -5.71 -13.76
CA THR A 121 14.32 -5.79 -12.39
C THR A 121 14.30 -7.19 -11.79
N ILE A 122 13.53 -8.11 -12.37
CA ILE A 122 13.37 -9.50 -11.90
C ILE A 122 13.78 -10.55 -12.94
N LYS A 123 14.23 -10.14 -14.13
CA LYS A 123 14.55 -11.06 -15.25
C LYS A 123 15.60 -12.12 -14.90
N ASP A 124 16.61 -11.75 -14.12
CA ASP A 124 17.74 -12.64 -13.79
C ASP A 124 17.45 -13.55 -12.57
N ALA A 125 16.23 -13.50 -12.02
CA ALA A 125 15.84 -14.35 -10.91
C ALA A 125 15.68 -15.81 -11.35
N LYS A 126 16.37 -16.73 -10.65
CA LYS A 126 16.39 -18.17 -11.00
C LYS A 126 15.03 -18.87 -10.91
N LEU A 127 14.18 -18.40 -10.00
CA LEU A 127 12.81 -18.88 -9.84
C LEU A 127 11.86 -17.86 -10.44
N THR A 128 10.68 -18.33 -10.84
CA THR A 128 9.60 -17.43 -11.22
C THR A 128 9.35 -16.44 -10.08
N THR A 129 9.59 -15.17 -10.36
CA THR A 129 9.46 -14.06 -9.41
C THR A 129 8.37 -13.15 -9.93
N GLY A 130 7.53 -12.65 -9.03
CA GLY A 130 6.55 -11.61 -9.30
C GLY A 130 6.86 -10.35 -8.50
N LEU A 131 6.65 -9.20 -9.14
CA LEU A 131 6.35 -7.94 -8.46
C LEU A 131 4.85 -7.73 -8.54
N TYR A 132 4.20 -7.41 -7.43
CA TYR A 132 2.79 -7.03 -7.45
C TYR A 132 2.56 -5.71 -6.74
N TYR A 133 1.55 -4.99 -7.18
CA TYR A 133 1.28 -3.63 -6.77
C TYR A 133 -0.16 -3.52 -6.30
N ASP A 134 -0.32 -2.97 -5.09
CA ASP A 134 -1.62 -2.64 -4.51
C ASP A 134 -2.20 -1.36 -5.14
N PRO A 135 -3.49 -1.04 -4.91
CA PRO A 135 -4.10 0.20 -5.42
C PRO A 135 -3.41 1.49 -4.97
N ASP A 136 -2.68 1.43 -3.86
CA ASP A 136 -1.89 2.55 -3.36
C ASP A 136 -0.46 2.61 -3.92
N GLY A 137 -0.13 1.76 -4.89
CA GLY A 137 1.17 1.65 -5.54
C GLY A 137 2.25 0.96 -4.72
N THR A 138 1.93 0.44 -3.53
CA THR A 138 2.88 -0.33 -2.73
C THR A 138 3.35 -1.55 -3.53
N GLN A 139 4.66 -1.62 -3.78
CA GLN A 139 5.28 -2.74 -4.46
C GLN A 139 5.63 -3.84 -3.47
N HIS A 140 5.30 -5.06 -3.84
CA HIS A 140 5.66 -6.28 -3.13
C HIS A 140 6.39 -7.24 -4.06
N ARG A 141 7.24 -8.11 -3.48
CA ARG A 141 7.97 -9.14 -4.21
C ARG A 141 7.59 -10.52 -3.69
N ILE A 142 7.40 -11.46 -4.60
CA ILE A 142 7.05 -12.85 -4.28
C ILE A 142 7.74 -13.81 -5.25
N THR A 143 8.02 -15.03 -4.81
CA THR A 143 8.66 -16.07 -5.63
C THR A 143 7.81 -17.34 -5.66
N SER A 144 7.94 -18.10 -6.76
CA SER A 144 7.39 -19.45 -6.83
C SER A 144 8.11 -20.40 -5.88
N GLY A 145 7.47 -21.53 -5.60
CA GLY A 145 7.95 -22.51 -4.64
C GLY A 145 6.97 -22.74 -3.50
N HIS A 146 7.24 -23.76 -2.69
CA HIS A 146 6.34 -24.19 -1.63
C HIS A 146 6.63 -23.44 -0.32
N GLU A 147 5.58 -22.84 0.25
CA GLU A 147 5.60 -22.05 1.48
C GLU A 147 4.28 -22.29 2.26
N GLU A 148 4.15 -21.73 3.46
CA GLU A 148 2.93 -21.88 4.28
C GLU A 148 1.65 -21.45 3.54
N ILE A 149 1.72 -20.41 2.70
CA ILE A 149 0.60 -19.96 1.88
C ILE A 149 0.14 -21.04 0.88
N SER A 150 1.05 -21.89 0.40
CA SER A 150 0.71 -22.99 -0.51
C SER A 150 -0.18 -24.02 0.16
N ASP A 151 0.01 -24.30 1.45
CA ASP A 151 -0.84 -25.21 2.21
C ASP A 151 -2.26 -24.65 2.38
N ARG A 152 -2.37 -23.34 2.63
CA ARG A 152 -3.67 -22.66 2.75
C ARG A 152 -4.42 -22.63 1.43
N ILE A 153 -3.71 -22.36 0.32
CA ILE A 153 -4.28 -22.47 -1.03
C ILE A 153 -4.77 -23.89 -1.28
N GLU A 154 -3.97 -24.91 -0.97
CA GLU A 154 -4.40 -26.29 -1.18
C GLU A 154 -5.65 -26.66 -0.38
N ALA A 155 -5.71 -26.26 0.90
CA ALA A 155 -6.89 -26.48 1.74
C ALA A 155 -8.14 -25.80 1.15
N LEU A 156 -7.99 -24.57 0.66
CA LEU A 156 -9.06 -23.84 -0.03
C LEU A 156 -9.50 -24.59 -1.30
N LEU A 157 -8.57 -24.97 -2.17
CA LEU A 157 -8.89 -25.67 -3.41
C LEU A 157 -9.59 -27.00 -3.15
N ARG A 158 -9.14 -27.78 -2.16
CA ARG A 158 -9.78 -29.05 -1.77
C ARG A 158 -11.18 -28.86 -1.22
N SER A 159 -11.39 -27.85 -0.37
CA SER A 159 -12.70 -27.57 0.22
C SER A 159 -13.70 -27.00 -0.78
N SER A 160 -13.23 -26.33 -1.85
CA SER A 160 -14.12 -25.77 -2.88
C SER A 160 -14.87 -26.84 -3.69
N GLY A 161 -14.24 -27.99 -3.95
CA GLY A 161 -14.76 -29.00 -4.88
C GLY A 161 -14.89 -28.53 -6.34
N LYS A 162 -14.39 -27.34 -6.70
CA LYS A 162 -14.57 -26.71 -8.02
C LYS A 162 -13.39 -26.90 -8.98
N VAL A 163 -12.24 -27.33 -8.46
CA VAL A 163 -11.02 -27.52 -9.26
C VAL A 163 -10.67 -29.00 -9.36
N SER A 164 -10.10 -29.37 -10.50
CA SER A 164 -9.58 -30.73 -10.70
C SER A 164 -8.22 -30.88 -10.00
N PHE A 165 -8.01 -32.02 -9.36
CA PHE A 165 -6.71 -32.37 -8.77
C PHE A 165 -6.02 -33.45 -9.60
N PRO A 166 -4.68 -33.47 -9.65
CA PRO A 166 -3.97 -34.63 -10.19
C PRO A 166 -4.32 -35.88 -9.37
N PRO A 167 -4.28 -37.09 -9.97
CA PRO A 167 -4.62 -38.34 -9.26
C PRO A 167 -3.77 -38.59 -8.01
N VAL A 168 -2.55 -38.06 -7.99
CA VAL A 168 -1.60 -38.17 -6.89
C VAL A 168 -0.94 -36.82 -6.63
N GLY A 169 -0.67 -36.53 -5.35
CA GLY A 169 0.06 -35.35 -4.91
C GLY A 169 -0.79 -34.10 -4.73
N ARG A 170 -0.10 -32.96 -4.75
CA ARG A 170 -0.65 -31.62 -4.52
C ARG A 170 -0.96 -30.94 -5.85
N HIS A 171 -1.85 -29.95 -5.84
CA HIS A 171 -2.16 -29.20 -7.05
C HIS A 171 -0.94 -28.34 -7.47
N PRO A 172 -0.40 -28.45 -8.70
CA PRO A 172 0.84 -27.75 -9.10
C PRO A 172 0.78 -26.23 -8.91
N ALA A 173 -0.37 -25.63 -9.24
CA ALA A 173 -0.55 -24.18 -9.16
C ALA A 173 -0.44 -23.56 -7.74
N ILE A 174 -0.42 -24.35 -6.66
CA ILE A 174 -0.35 -23.79 -5.27
C ILE A 174 0.98 -23.12 -4.96
N THR A 175 2.02 -23.43 -5.74
CA THR A 175 3.36 -22.86 -5.57
C THR A 175 3.62 -21.71 -6.55
N HIS A 176 2.70 -21.44 -7.46
CA HIS A 176 2.86 -20.44 -8.51
C HIS A 176 2.59 -19.04 -7.96
N VAL A 177 3.28 -18.06 -8.54
CA VAL A 177 3.27 -16.66 -8.10
C VAL A 177 1.86 -16.08 -8.12
N GLU A 178 1.11 -16.29 -9.19
CA GLU A 178 -0.23 -15.72 -9.39
C GLU A 178 -1.21 -16.24 -8.35
N THR A 179 -1.18 -17.55 -8.07
CA THR A 179 -2.05 -18.18 -7.08
C THR A 179 -1.74 -17.68 -5.66
N LYS A 180 -0.45 -17.47 -5.35
CA LYS A 180 -0.05 -16.86 -4.08
C LYS A 180 -0.54 -15.42 -3.96
N ILE A 181 -0.38 -14.62 -5.01
CA ILE A 181 -0.90 -13.24 -5.03
C ILE A 181 -2.42 -13.24 -4.82
N ALA A 182 -3.17 -14.10 -5.51
CA ALA A 182 -4.61 -14.22 -5.32
C ALA A 182 -5.01 -14.60 -3.89
N MET A 183 -4.24 -15.46 -3.22
CA MET A 183 -4.49 -15.81 -1.83
C MET A 183 -4.16 -14.64 -0.90
N ILE A 184 -3.07 -13.89 -1.16
CA ILE A 184 -2.76 -12.67 -0.41
C ILE A 184 -3.90 -11.67 -0.56
N MET A 185 -4.35 -11.40 -1.79
CA MET A 185 -5.49 -10.51 -2.06
C MET A 185 -6.74 -10.90 -1.26
N ARG A 186 -7.03 -12.21 -1.17
CA ARG A 186 -8.13 -12.73 -0.34
C ARG A 186 -7.90 -12.44 1.15
N GLU A 187 -6.70 -12.68 1.66
CA GLU A 187 -6.36 -12.54 3.08
C GLU A 187 -6.26 -11.07 3.52
N THR A 188 -5.87 -10.18 2.62
CA THR A 188 -5.70 -8.74 2.89
C THR A 188 -6.86 -7.87 2.41
N GLU A 189 -7.86 -8.49 1.79
CA GLU A 189 -9.05 -7.84 1.22
C GLU A 189 -8.74 -6.80 0.12
N VAL A 190 -7.59 -6.89 -0.55
CA VAL A 190 -7.22 -6.01 -1.68
C VAL A 190 -7.90 -6.49 -2.96
N THR A 191 -8.83 -5.70 -3.49
CA THR A 191 -9.72 -6.09 -4.60
C THR A 191 -9.08 -5.99 -5.99
N THR A 192 -8.01 -5.22 -6.15
CA THR A 192 -7.40 -4.97 -7.47
C THR A 192 -5.89 -4.95 -7.33
N VAL A 193 -5.20 -5.83 -8.05
CA VAL A 193 -3.75 -5.93 -8.05
C VAL A 193 -3.25 -6.07 -9.49
N VAL A 194 -2.15 -5.40 -9.79
CA VAL A 194 -1.37 -5.61 -11.01
C VAL A 194 -0.08 -6.32 -10.63
N ALA A 195 0.25 -7.39 -11.35
CA ALA A 195 1.44 -8.19 -11.15
C ALA A 195 2.28 -8.22 -12.43
N VAL A 196 3.60 -8.25 -12.27
CA VAL A 196 4.59 -8.44 -13.32
C VAL A 196 5.44 -9.64 -12.93
N ILE A 197 5.46 -10.68 -13.76
CA ILE A 197 6.23 -11.90 -13.53
C ILE A 197 7.36 -12.04 -14.55
N ASN A 198 8.40 -12.81 -14.22
CA ASN A 198 9.50 -13.11 -15.15
C ASN A 198 9.33 -14.44 -15.91
N ASN A 199 8.16 -15.10 -15.85
CA ASN A 199 7.93 -16.32 -16.63
C ASN A 199 7.66 -15.98 -18.10
N GLU A 200 8.52 -16.38 -19.03
CA GLU A 200 8.38 -16.09 -20.46
C GLU A 200 7.11 -16.69 -21.08
N GLU A 201 6.66 -17.84 -20.56
CA GLU A 201 5.43 -18.50 -21.02
C GLU A 201 4.15 -17.90 -20.40
N GLY A 202 4.29 -16.94 -19.48
CA GLY A 202 3.19 -16.32 -18.76
C GLY A 202 2.50 -17.23 -17.73
N PRO A 203 1.27 -16.90 -17.29
CA PRO A 203 0.50 -17.77 -16.41
C PRO A 203 0.26 -19.13 -17.05
N CYS A 204 0.62 -20.20 -16.35
CA CYS A 204 0.61 -21.53 -16.96
C CYS A 204 -0.79 -21.92 -17.48
N PRO A 205 -0.88 -22.63 -18.63
CA PRO A 205 -2.14 -23.11 -19.18
C PRO A 205 -2.50 -24.51 -18.68
N GLY A 206 -3.74 -24.94 -18.94
CA GLY A 206 -4.19 -26.33 -18.76
C GLY A 206 -5.07 -26.58 -17.54
N PRO A 207 -5.48 -27.84 -17.29
CA PRO A 207 -6.47 -28.18 -16.26
C PRO A 207 -5.95 -28.10 -14.81
N PHE A 208 -4.63 -28.14 -14.62
CA PHE A 208 -3.97 -28.08 -13.30
C PHE A 208 -3.14 -26.80 -13.13
N SER A 209 -3.63 -25.72 -13.72
CA SER A 209 -2.88 -24.49 -13.95
C SER A 209 -3.36 -23.33 -13.06
N CYS A 210 -2.60 -22.23 -13.04
CA CYS A 210 -3.02 -20.98 -12.39
C CYS A 210 -4.38 -20.53 -12.93
N GLN A 211 -4.54 -20.54 -14.25
CA GLN A 211 -5.77 -20.09 -14.90
C GLN A 211 -7.00 -20.88 -14.42
N ALA A 212 -6.84 -22.17 -14.15
CA ALA A 212 -7.92 -23.03 -13.66
C ALA A 212 -8.28 -22.78 -12.20
N VAL A 213 -7.33 -22.33 -11.36
CA VAL A 213 -7.55 -22.15 -9.92
C VAL A 213 -7.83 -20.71 -9.51
N LEU A 214 -7.38 -19.72 -10.28
CA LEU A 214 -7.46 -18.32 -9.90
C LEU A 214 -8.90 -17.84 -9.68
N GLY A 215 -9.86 -18.33 -10.46
CA GLY A 215 -11.29 -18.01 -10.26
C GLY A 215 -11.86 -18.52 -8.93
N VAL A 216 -11.25 -19.55 -8.34
CA VAL A 216 -11.65 -20.11 -7.05
C VAL A 216 -10.90 -19.46 -5.90
N VAL A 217 -9.63 -19.06 -6.11
CA VAL A 217 -8.81 -18.40 -5.09
C VAL A 217 -9.19 -16.92 -4.94
N LEU A 218 -9.43 -16.21 -6.04
CA LEU A 218 -9.93 -14.83 -5.98
C LEU A 218 -11.39 -14.80 -5.53
N PRO A 219 -11.76 -14.00 -4.51
CA PRO A 219 -13.15 -13.76 -4.18
C PRO A 219 -13.88 -13.00 -5.30
N ALA A 220 -15.22 -13.13 -5.36
CA ALA A 220 -16.02 -12.38 -6.32
C ALA A 220 -15.80 -10.86 -6.17
N GLY A 221 -15.64 -10.17 -7.31
CA GLY A 221 -15.31 -8.74 -7.36
C GLY A 221 -13.82 -8.42 -7.31
N TYR A 222 -12.95 -9.42 -7.09
CA TYR A 222 -11.49 -9.22 -7.09
C TYR A 222 -10.93 -9.40 -8.50
N THR A 223 -9.93 -8.59 -8.84
CA THR A 223 -9.28 -8.57 -10.16
C THR A 223 -7.76 -8.60 -10.01
N LEU A 224 -7.13 -9.61 -10.62
CA LEU A 224 -5.68 -9.74 -10.74
C LEU A 224 -5.28 -9.59 -12.22
N THR A 225 -4.52 -8.56 -12.54
CA THR A 225 -3.94 -8.34 -13.87
C THR A 225 -2.48 -8.77 -13.86
N VAL A 226 -2.05 -9.62 -14.78
CA VAL A 226 -0.70 -10.19 -14.82
C VAL A 226 -0.03 -9.86 -16.15
N TRP A 227 1.15 -9.25 -16.07
CA TRP A 227 2.08 -8.98 -17.16
C TRP A 227 3.26 -9.96 -17.12
N TRP A 228 3.79 -10.30 -18.29
CA TRP A 228 4.98 -11.14 -18.44
C TRP A 228 5.78 -10.74 -19.68
N PRO A 229 7.04 -11.19 -19.84
CA PRO A 229 7.93 -10.73 -20.90
C PRO A 229 7.36 -10.94 -22.30
N GLY A 230 7.58 -9.96 -23.18
CA GLY A 230 7.22 -10.04 -24.60
C GLY A 230 5.74 -9.77 -24.93
N MET A 231 4.89 -9.49 -23.94
CA MET A 231 3.47 -9.22 -24.16
C MET A 231 3.14 -7.74 -24.29
N ASN A 232 2.19 -7.44 -25.18
CA ASN A 232 1.58 -6.11 -25.31
C ASN A 232 0.21 -5.99 -24.63
N LYS A 233 -0.29 -7.09 -24.05
CA LYS A 233 -1.55 -7.15 -23.31
C LYS A 233 -1.40 -8.10 -22.12
N PRO A 234 -1.91 -7.75 -20.93
CA PRO A 234 -1.86 -8.62 -19.77
C PRO A 234 -2.98 -9.67 -19.82
N ALA A 235 -2.86 -10.69 -18.99
CA ALA A 235 -3.97 -11.56 -18.63
C ALA A 235 -4.70 -10.94 -17.44
N THR A 236 -6.03 -10.93 -17.47
CA THR A 236 -6.84 -10.47 -16.33
C THR A 236 -7.67 -11.63 -15.81
N PHE A 237 -7.59 -11.86 -14.51
CA PHE A 237 -8.31 -12.90 -13.79
C PHE A 237 -9.28 -12.26 -12.82
N THR A 238 -10.52 -12.70 -12.85
CA THR A 238 -11.57 -12.24 -11.94
C THR A 238 -12.03 -13.39 -11.05
N GLY A 239 -12.26 -13.10 -9.77
CA GLY A 239 -12.80 -14.09 -8.86
C GLY A 239 -14.25 -14.47 -9.18
N GLN A 240 -14.60 -15.71 -8.89
CA GLN A 240 -15.94 -16.25 -9.02
C GLN A 240 -16.59 -16.37 -7.64
N GLU A 241 -17.92 -16.37 -7.58
CA GLU A 241 -18.60 -16.68 -6.32
C GLU A 241 -18.27 -18.12 -5.89
N ALA A 242 -17.91 -18.27 -4.63
CA ALA A 242 -17.63 -19.55 -3.97
C ALA A 242 -18.90 -20.37 -3.77
#